data_AF-A0A813CAN5-F1
#
_entry.id   AF-A0A813CAN5-F1
#
_cell.length_a   1.000
_cell.length_b   1.000
_cell.length_c   1.000
_cell.angle_alpha   90.00
_cell.angle_beta   90.00
_cell.angle_gamma   90.00
#
_symmetry.space_group_name_H-M   'P 1'
#
loop_
_entity.id
_entity.type
_entity.pdbx_description
1 polymer ?
#
loop_
_entity_poly.entity_id
_entity_poly.type
_entity_poly.pdbx_seq_one_letter_code
_entity_poly.pdbx_strand_id
1 'polypeptide(L)'
;DPAAIRAEILPACPGATEIGDRRAAIHFALARLDAGDVLVIAGKGHETGQIVGDTVLPFDDREEAIAATGGSGPAGWRANGVSIDSRTVQAGDLFVALEGPTFDGHDFVADALAKGAAAAVVHRRPSGELAGAAPLLSVDDTLEALRALARAARQRSRARVCAVTGSSGKTSTKEALRACLAAQGETFASAASLNNHWGVPLSLARLPRSAAFGVFELGMNHAGEIAPLSELVRPDVAVITTIGLAHIEFFDSQAGIADAKSEIFAGMGPEGTA
;
A
#
# COMPACT_ATOMS: atom_id res chain seq x y z
N ASP A 1 18.13 31.74 -15.24
CA ASP A 1 19.31 32.09 -14.43
C ASP A 1 19.02 31.75 -12.96
N PRO A 2 19.77 30.84 -12.34
CA PRO A 2 19.58 30.48 -10.94
C PRO A 2 19.69 31.65 -9.95
N ALA A 3 20.50 32.67 -10.24
CA ALA A 3 20.63 33.84 -9.36
C ALA A 3 19.35 34.70 -9.37
N ALA A 4 18.80 34.96 -10.57
CA ALA A 4 17.52 35.64 -10.72
C ALA A 4 16.37 34.94 -9.97
N ILE A 5 16.26 33.60 -10.08
CA ILE A 5 15.24 32.82 -9.39
C ILE A 5 15.38 32.95 -7.86
N ARG A 6 16.60 32.89 -7.32
CA ARG A 6 16.83 33.05 -5.87
C ARG A 6 16.48 34.46 -5.38
N ALA A 7 16.80 35.49 -6.18
CA ALA A 7 16.46 36.87 -5.87
C ALA A 7 14.95 37.11 -5.79
N GLU A 8 14.15 36.41 -6.62
CA GLU A 8 12.68 36.46 -6.58
C GLU A 8 12.08 35.78 -5.33
N ILE A 9 12.75 34.77 -4.77
CA ILE A 9 12.27 34.01 -3.60
C ILE A 9 12.58 34.72 -2.28
N LEU A 10 13.73 35.39 -2.18
CA LEU A 10 14.20 36.00 -0.92
C LEU A 10 13.19 36.93 -0.21
N PRO A 11 12.41 37.77 -0.92
CA PRO A 11 11.39 38.60 -0.28
C PRO A 11 10.32 37.81 0.49
N ALA A 12 10.05 36.55 0.09
CA ALA A 12 9.11 35.67 0.76
C ALA A 12 9.72 34.95 1.99
N CYS A 13 11.03 35.07 2.22
CA CYS A 13 11.75 34.38 3.29
C CYS A 13 12.70 35.34 4.03
N PRO A 14 12.17 36.27 4.85
CA PRO A 14 12.94 37.36 5.46
C PRO A 14 14.05 36.92 6.44
N GLY A 15 14.04 35.66 6.90
CA GLY A 15 15.11 35.07 7.73
C GLY A 15 16.11 34.20 6.94
N ALA A 16 15.96 34.08 5.62
CA ALA A 16 16.82 33.24 4.81
C ALA A 16 18.19 33.89 4.58
N THR A 17 19.25 33.10 4.74
CA THR A 17 20.59 33.47 4.28
C THR A 17 20.80 32.89 2.88
N GLU A 18 20.97 33.74 1.87
CA GLU A 18 21.30 33.29 0.53
C GLU A 18 22.78 32.93 0.45
N ILE A 19 23.06 31.73 -0.07
CA ILE A 19 24.41 31.28 -0.39
C ILE A 19 24.33 30.61 -1.76
N GLY A 20 24.87 31.28 -2.76
CA GLY A 20 24.73 30.87 -4.17
C GLY A 20 25.44 29.57 -4.57
N ASP A 21 26.24 28.99 -3.67
CA ASP A 21 26.90 27.70 -3.83
C ASP A 21 26.35 26.67 -2.84
N ARG A 22 25.96 25.49 -3.35
CA ARG A 22 25.35 24.41 -2.55
C ARG A 22 26.30 23.91 -1.45
N ARG A 23 27.59 23.73 -1.77
CA ARG A 23 28.56 23.19 -0.82
C ARG A 23 28.78 24.19 0.32
N ALA A 24 28.97 25.46 -0.01
CA ALA A 24 29.10 26.54 0.96
C ALA A 24 27.85 26.67 1.85
N ALA A 25 26.65 26.53 1.28
CA ALA A 25 25.40 26.58 2.03
C ALA A 25 25.29 25.45 3.07
N ILE A 26 25.66 24.23 2.69
CA ILE A 26 25.66 23.07 3.59
C ILE A 26 26.67 23.26 4.72
N HIS A 27 27.90 23.66 4.42
CA HIS A 27 28.90 23.92 5.46
C HIS A 27 28.49 25.06 6.40
N PHE A 28 27.91 26.14 5.86
CA PHE A 28 27.41 27.24 6.66
C PHE A 28 26.30 26.81 7.61
N ALA A 29 25.40 25.94 7.16
CA ALA A 29 24.32 25.41 7.98
C ALA A 29 24.84 24.47 9.08
N LEU A 30 25.73 23.53 8.73
CA LEU A 30 26.35 22.61 9.69
C LEU A 30 27.10 23.33 10.82
N ALA A 31 27.80 24.42 10.50
CA ALA A 31 28.56 25.22 11.48
C ALA A 31 27.68 25.98 12.49
N ARG A 32 26.35 25.99 12.30
CA ARG A 32 25.38 26.72 13.12
C ARG A 32 24.42 25.82 13.89
N LEU A 33 24.58 24.50 13.79
CA LEU A 33 23.75 23.55 14.52
C LEU A 33 24.25 23.41 15.95
N ASP A 34 23.33 23.48 16.90
CA ASP A 34 23.53 23.07 18.29
C ASP A 34 23.09 21.61 18.51
N ALA A 35 23.44 21.05 19.66
CA ALA A 35 23.01 19.70 20.04
C ALA A 35 21.48 19.63 20.13
N GLY A 36 20.87 18.77 19.31
CA GLY A 36 19.41 18.61 19.23
C GLY A 36 18.77 19.28 18.00
N ASP A 37 19.53 20.08 17.25
CA ASP A 37 19.03 20.69 16.02
C ASP A 37 18.91 19.69 14.87
N VAL A 38 17.95 19.94 13.97
CA VAL A 38 17.75 19.16 12.75
C VAL A 38 18.05 20.04 11.54
N LEU A 39 19.01 19.61 10.71
CA LEU A 39 19.29 20.24 9.42
C LEU A 39 18.49 19.57 8.31
N VAL A 40 17.63 20.33 7.65
CA VAL A 40 16.92 19.90 6.44
C VAL A 40 17.59 20.53 5.21
N ILE A 41 18.11 19.70 4.30
CA ILE A 41 18.62 20.13 3.00
C ILE A 41 17.60 19.70 1.93
N ALA A 42 16.84 20.64 1.39
CA ALA A 42 15.83 20.39 0.37
C ALA A 42 16.27 20.94 -1.00
N GLY A 43 16.08 20.16 -2.07
CA GLY A 43 16.38 20.53 -3.44
C GLY A 43 15.74 19.55 -4.43
N LYS A 44 15.85 19.82 -5.74
CA LYS A 44 15.44 18.85 -6.77
C LYS A 44 16.48 17.74 -6.84
N GLY A 45 16.22 16.67 -6.09
CA GLY A 45 17.05 15.48 -6.02
C GLY A 45 16.70 14.44 -7.08
N HIS A 46 17.71 13.75 -7.61
CA HIS A 46 17.56 12.52 -8.42
C HIS A 46 18.02 11.27 -7.62
N GLU A 47 18.17 11.41 -6.30
CA GLU A 47 18.69 10.36 -5.43
C GLU A 47 17.67 9.21 -5.30
N THR A 48 18.13 7.97 -5.46
CA THR A 48 17.33 6.74 -5.42
C THR A 48 17.19 6.16 -4.00
N GLY A 49 17.43 6.96 -2.96
CA GLY A 49 17.43 6.50 -1.58
C GLY A 49 17.49 7.61 -0.54
N GLN A 50 17.16 7.26 0.70
CA GLN A 50 17.25 8.12 1.87
C GLN A 50 18.52 7.82 2.64
N ILE A 51 19.36 8.84 2.86
CA ILE A 51 20.58 8.68 3.65
C ILE A 51 20.26 8.95 5.13
N VAL A 52 20.52 7.98 6.00
CA VAL A 52 20.38 8.09 7.47
C VAL A 52 21.72 7.73 8.10
N GLY A 53 22.43 8.74 8.62
CA GLY A 53 23.80 8.55 9.10
C GLY A 53 24.75 8.18 7.97
N ASP A 54 25.41 7.03 8.09
CA ASP A 54 26.28 6.42 7.08
C ASP A 54 25.54 5.42 6.17
N THR A 55 24.25 5.22 6.40
CA THR A 55 23.43 4.21 5.72
C THR A 55 22.62 4.88 4.60
N VAL A 56 22.80 4.41 3.36
CA VAL A 56 21.90 4.74 2.24
C VAL A 56 20.80 3.67 2.21
N LEU A 57 19.57 4.08 2.52
CA LEU A 57 18.39 3.24 2.35
C LEU A 57 17.89 3.39 0.92
N PRO A 58 18.01 2.37 0.05
CA PRO A 58 17.42 2.43 -1.29
C PRO A 58 15.91 2.67 -1.16
N PHE A 59 15.37 3.56 -1.98
CA PHE A 59 13.94 3.81 -2.06
C PHE A 59 13.55 4.01 -3.53
N ASP A 60 13.53 2.89 -4.25
CA ASP A 60 12.91 2.76 -5.55
C ASP A 60 11.71 1.80 -5.43
N ASP A 61 10.50 2.34 -5.59
CA ASP A 61 9.26 1.57 -5.55
C ASP A 61 9.28 0.41 -6.56
N ARG A 62 10.00 0.59 -7.67
CA ARG A 62 10.22 -0.47 -8.67
C ARG A 62 11.04 -1.61 -8.11
N GLU A 63 12.17 -1.32 -7.45
CA GLU A 63 13.03 -2.36 -6.90
C GLU A 63 12.32 -3.14 -5.79
N GLU A 64 11.55 -2.44 -4.94
CA GLU A 64 10.71 -3.10 -3.93
C GLU A 64 9.61 -3.95 -4.58
N ALA A 65 8.94 -3.44 -5.62
CA ALA A 65 7.93 -4.21 -6.35
C ALA A 65 8.53 -5.42 -7.06
N ILE A 66 9.70 -5.30 -7.70
CA ILE A 66 10.42 -6.41 -8.33
C ILE A 66 10.84 -7.44 -7.27
N ALA A 67 11.44 -7.00 -6.17
CA ALA A 67 11.86 -7.87 -5.08
C ALA A 67 10.68 -8.61 -4.45
N ALA A 68 9.53 -7.96 -4.29
CA ALA A 68 8.32 -8.57 -3.77
C ALA A 68 7.74 -9.59 -4.76
N THR A 69 7.60 -9.21 -6.02
CA THR A 69 6.82 -9.97 -7.02
C THR A 69 7.63 -10.98 -7.82
N GLY A 70 8.95 -10.87 -7.85
CA GLY A 70 9.82 -11.61 -8.77
C GLY A 70 9.71 -11.14 -10.23
N GLY A 71 9.00 -10.04 -10.49
CA GLY A 71 8.76 -9.53 -11.84
C GLY A 71 9.96 -8.84 -12.50
N SER A 72 9.75 -8.33 -13.71
CA SER A 72 10.76 -7.56 -14.46
C SER A 72 10.13 -6.42 -15.25
N GLY A 73 10.88 -5.35 -15.48
CA GLY A 73 10.37 -4.16 -16.18
C GLY A 73 11.39 -3.04 -16.31
N PRO A 74 11.13 -2.03 -17.16
CA PRO A 74 12.01 -0.88 -17.32
C PRO A 74 12.05 -0.03 -16.04
N ALA A 75 13.12 0.76 -15.89
CA ALA A 75 13.26 1.76 -14.82
C ALA A 75 12.46 3.04 -15.14
N GLY A 76 12.39 3.96 -14.18
CA GLY A 76 11.89 5.33 -14.42
C GLY A 76 10.44 5.61 -14.03
N TRP A 77 9.82 4.75 -13.22
CA TRP A 77 8.52 4.99 -12.60
C TRP A 77 8.61 4.91 -11.09
N ARG A 78 7.75 5.65 -10.38
CA ARG A 78 7.61 5.64 -8.92
C ARG A 78 6.13 5.67 -8.60
N ALA A 79 5.70 4.83 -7.67
CA ALA A 79 4.28 4.65 -7.36
C ALA A 79 4.02 4.95 -5.89
N ASN A 80 2.98 5.74 -5.61
CA ASN A 80 2.59 6.12 -4.25
C ASN A 80 1.24 5.50 -3.82
N GLY A 81 0.66 4.68 -4.70
CA GLY A 81 -0.55 3.93 -4.47
C GLY A 81 -0.60 2.69 -5.35
N VAL A 82 -1.63 1.88 -5.18
CA VAL A 82 -1.87 0.65 -5.95
C VAL A 82 -3.33 0.67 -6.36
N SER A 83 -3.69 0.29 -7.59
CA SER A 83 -5.09 0.17 -8.01
C SER A 83 -5.31 -1.13 -8.77
N ILE A 84 -6.52 -1.69 -8.71
CA ILE A 84 -6.95 -2.84 -9.54
C ILE A 84 -8.12 -2.45 -10.46
N ASP A 85 -8.54 -1.18 -10.45
CA ASP A 85 -9.68 -0.70 -11.22
C ASP A 85 -9.27 0.57 -11.99
N SER A 86 -9.19 0.44 -13.32
CA SER A 86 -8.80 1.53 -14.23
C SER A 86 -9.77 2.71 -14.18
N ARG A 87 -11.00 2.54 -13.65
CA ARG A 87 -11.98 3.62 -13.49
C ARG A 87 -11.66 4.51 -12.29
N THR A 88 -10.99 3.98 -11.28
CA THR A 88 -10.68 4.67 -10.02
C THR A 88 -9.20 4.95 -9.81
N VAL A 89 -8.35 4.50 -10.73
CA VAL A 89 -6.91 4.79 -10.72
C VAL A 89 -6.64 6.29 -10.59
N GLN A 90 -5.70 6.64 -9.74
CA GLN A 90 -5.23 8.00 -9.52
C GLN A 90 -3.84 8.19 -10.14
N ALA A 91 -3.48 9.45 -10.38
CA ALA A 91 -2.13 9.77 -10.84
C ALA A 91 -1.08 9.29 -9.81
N GLY A 92 -0.12 8.48 -10.25
CA GLY A 92 0.90 7.88 -9.39
C GLY A 92 0.59 6.47 -8.87
N ASP A 93 -0.59 5.91 -9.16
CA ASP A 93 -0.90 4.53 -8.78
C ASP A 93 -0.11 3.51 -9.62
N LEU A 94 0.27 2.40 -9.01
CA LEU A 94 0.62 1.16 -9.69
C LEU A 94 -0.67 0.39 -10.02
N PHE A 95 -1.03 0.28 -11.29
CA PHE A 95 -2.22 -0.46 -11.72
C PHE A 95 -1.93 -1.96 -11.86
N VAL A 96 -2.63 -2.83 -11.15
CA VAL A 96 -2.48 -4.28 -11.26
C VAL A 96 -3.61 -4.85 -12.12
N ALA A 97 -3.25 -5.37 -13.29
CA ALA A 97 -4.19 -5.94 -14.25
C ALA A 97 -4.65 -7.35 -13.79
N LEU A 98 -5.69 -7.39 -12.96
CA LEU A 98 -6.31 -8.65 -12.53
C LEU A 98 -7.22 -9.22 -13.61
N GLU A 99 -7.27 -10.54 -13.73
CA GLU A 99 -8.23 -11.27 -14.55
C GLU A 99 -9.30 -11.89 -13.65
N GLY A 100 -10.57 -11.72 -14.04
CA GLY A 100 -11.71 -12.31 -13.37
C GLY A 100 -12.58 -13.10 -14.36
N PRO A 101 -13.65 -13.75 -13.88
CA PRO A 101 -14.47 -14.63 -14.73
C PRO A 101 -15.14 -13.93 -15.92
N THR A 102 -15.34 -12.61 -15.83
CA THR A 102 -16.07 -11.80 -16.82
C THR A 102 -15.32 -10.56 -17.27
N PHE A 103 -14.08 -10.35 -16.81
CA PHE A 103 -13.28 -9.19 -17.16
C PHE A 103 -11.80 -9.54 -17.18
N ASP A 104 -11.04 -8.82 -18.00
CA ASP A 104 -9.59 -8.88 -18.00
C ASP A 104 -9.00 -7.47 -17.87
N GLY A 105 -8.30 -7.23 -16.75
CA GLY A 105 -7.67 -5.95 -16.46
C GLY A 105 -6.61 -5.54 -17.48
N HIS A 106 -6.05 -6.49 -18.24
CA HIS A 106 -5.02 -6.21 -19.26
C HIS A 106 -5.56 -5.35 -20.39
N ASP A 107 -6.86 -5.47 -20.69
CA ASP A 107 -7.53 -4.70 -21.74
C ASP A 107 -7.65 -3.21 -21.36
N PHE A 108 -7.46 -2.87 -20.07
CA PHE A 108 -7.59 -1.51 -19.54
C PHE A 108 -6.25 -0.87 -19.13
N VAL A 109 -5.12 -1.50 -19.43
CA VAL A 109 -3.79 -0.96 -19.11
C VAL A 109 -3.56 0.38 -19.80
N ALA A 110 -3.97 0.51 -21.06
CA ALA A 110 -3.90 1.76 -21.82
C ALA A 110 -4.62 2.90 -21.11
N ASP A 111 -5.87 2.64 -20.69
CA ASP A 111 -6.71 3.60 -19.99
C ASP A 111 -6.12 3.99 -18.63
N ALA A 112 -5.56 3.02 -17.90
CA ALA A 112 -4.95 3.29 -16.61
C ALA A 112 -3.72 4.21 -16.73
N LEU A 113 -2.84 3.94 -17.71
CA LEU A 113 -1.67 4.78 -18.00
C LEU A 113 -2.10 6.17 -18.49
N ALA A 114 -3.11 6.26 -19.35
CA ALA A 114 -3.65 7.54 -19.82
C ALA A 114 -4.23 8.41 -18.68
N LYS A 115 -4.71 7.78 -17.60
CA LYS A 115 -5.18 8.46 -16.38
C LYS A 115 -4.06 8.80 -15.39
N GLY A 116 -2.81 8.49 -15.72
CA GLY A 116 -1.64 8.85 -14.94
C GLY A 116 -1.15 7.77 -13.98
N ALA A 117 -1.56 6.50 -14.15
CA ALA A 117 -0.89 5.40 -13.46
C ALA A 117 0.62 5.46 -13.73
N ALA A 118 1.43 5.31 -12.69
CA ALA A 118 2.89 5.37 -12.80
C ALA A 118 3.44 4.17 -13.58
N ALA A 119 2.82 3.00 -13.40
CA ALA A 119 3.13 1.76 -14.08
C ALA A 119 1.95 0.80 -14.04
N ALA A 120 2.03 -0.28 -14.80
CA ALA A 120 1.08 -1.39 -14.74
C ALA A 120 1.76 -2.74 -14.48
N VAL A 121 1.22 -3.55 -13.58
CA VAL A 121 1.60 -4.94 -13.35
C VAL A 121 0.77 -5.83 -14.26
N VAL A 122 1.44 -6.60 -15.11
CA VAL A 122 0.80 -7.41 -16.16
C VAL A 122 1.45 -8.79 -16.27
N HIS A 123 0.66 -9.81 -16.57
CA HIS A 123 1.20 -11.10 -17.02
C HIS A 123 1.13 -11.24 -18.54
N ARG A 124 0.23 -10.48 -19.20
CA ARG A 124 0.14 -10.38 -20.65
C ARG A 124 0.49 -8.96 -21.10
N ARG A 125 1.55 -8.81 -21.90
CA ARG A 125 1.91 -7.48 -22.43
C ARG A 125 0.83 -6.95 -23.38
N PRO A 126 0.49 -5.65 -23.32
CA PRO A 126 -0.37 -5.03 -24.31
C PRO A 126 0.30 -5.06 -25.69
N SER A 127 -0.51 -5.18 -26.74
CA SER A 127 -0.06 -5.13 -28.13
C SER A 127 -0.05 -3.68 -28.66
N GLY A 128 0.55 -3.46 -29.83
CA GLY A 128 0.55 -2.15 -30.50
C GLY A 128 1.55 -1.16 -29.92
N GLU A 129 1.23 0.15 -29.99
CA GLU A 129 2.15 1.24 -29.62
C GLU A 129 2.60 1.19 -28.14
N LEU A 130 1.80 0.59 -27.26
CA LEU A 130 2.11 0.40 -25.84
C LEU A 130 3.18 -0.67 -25.57
N ALA A 131 3.46 -1.56 -26.54
CA ALA A 131 4.34 -2.71 -26.35
C ALA A 131 5.82 -2.33 -26.09
N GLY A 132 6.25 -1.14 -26.50
CA GLY A 132 7.66 -0.72 -26.45
C GLY A 132 8.01 0.36 -25.43
N ALA A 133 7.04 1.15 -24.95
CA ALA A 133 7.32 2.37 -24.18
C ALA A 133 6.60 2.45 -22.82
N ALA A 134 5.63 1.57 -22.55
CA ALA A 134 4.85 1.65 -21.33
C ALA A 134 5.68 1.20 -20.10
N PRO A 135 5.54 1.88 -18.95
CA PRO A 135 6.14 1.44 -17.69
C PRO A 135 5.38 0.20 -17.18
N LEU A 136 5.85 -0.99 -17.57
CA LEU A 136 5.21 -2.26 -17.24
C LEU A 136 6.09 -3.11 -16.30
N LEU A 137 5.50 -3.64 -15.24
CA LEU A 137 6.07 -4.72 -14.43
C LEU A 137 5.47 -6.05 -14.91
N SER A 138 6.24 -6.81 -15.67
CA SER A 138 5.86 -8.15 -16.15
C SER A 138 6.05 -9.18 -15.03
N VAL A 139 5.02 -9.97 -14.76
CA VAL A 139 4.98 -11.05 -13.74
C VAL A 139 4.33 -12.29 -14.34
N ASP A 140 4.46 -13.45 -13.69
CA ASP A 140 3.80 -14.68 -14.16
C ASP A 140 2.30 -14.71 -13.80
N ASP A 141 1.94 -14.15 -12.63
CA ASP A 141 0.56 -14.08 -12.12
C ASP A 141 0.34 -12.72 -11.43
N THR A 142 -0.66 -11.96 -11.89
CA THR A 142 -0.94 -10.60 -11.37
C THR A 142 -1.63 -10.62 -10.01
N LEU A 143 -2.41 -11.64 -9.69
CA LEU A 143 -3.02 -11.80 -8.37
C LEU A 143 -1.98 -12.19 -7.32
N GLU A 144 -1.08 -13.12 -7.67
CA GLU A 144 0.02 -13.46 -6.77
C GLU A 144 0.99 -12.29 -6.60
N ALA A 145 1.24 -11.50 -7.64
CA ALA A 145 1.98 -10.25 -7.51
C ALA A 145 1.31 -9.28 -6.53
N LEU A 146 -0.01 -9.10 -6.59
CA LEU A 146 -0.75 -8.28 -5.62
C LEU A 146 -0.62 -8.81 -4.19
N ARG A 147 -0.71 -10.13 -3.99
CA ARG A 147 -0.49 -10.76 -2.69
C ARG A 147 0.94 -10.58 -2.21
N ALA A 148 1.93 -10.64 -3.10
CA ALA A 148 3.32 -10.43 -2.76
C ALA A 148 3.59 -8.98 -2.31
N LEU A 149 3.02 -7.99 -3.01
CA LEU A 149 3.03 -6.60 -2.57
C LEU A 149 2.39 -6.42 -1.19
N ALA A 150 1.26 -7.11 -0.95
CA ALA A 150 0.60 -7.11 0.36
C ALA A 150 1.47 -7.73 1.47
N ARG A 151 2.16 -8.85 1.20
CA ARG A 151 3.11 -9.47 2.14
C ARG A 151 4.25 -8.51 2.46
N ALA A 152 4.86 -7.88 1.45
CA ALA A 152 5.92 -6.90 1.63
C ALA A 152 5.45 -5.70 2.47
N ALA A 153 4.26 -5.17 2.18
CA ALA A 153 3.66 -4.07 2.94
C ALA A 153 3.41 -4.44 4.41
N ARG A 154 2.93 -5.65 4.69
CA ARG A 154 2.76 -6.12 6.08
C ARG A 154 4.11 -6.37 6.77
N GLN A 155 5.09 -6.95 6.09
CA GLN A 155 6.43 -7.23 6.64
C GLN A 155 7.17 -5.95 7.03
N ARG A 156 7.06 -4.89 6.22
CA ARG A 156 7.72 -3.61 6.48
C ARG A 156 6.98 -2.73 7.49
N SER A 157 5.72 -3.06 7.82
CA SER A 157 4.88 -2.27 8.71
C SER A 157 5.15 -2.61 10.17
N ARG A 158 5.08 -1.60 11.04
CA ARG A 158 5.08 -1.75 12.50
C ARG A 158 3.67 -1.57 13.10
N ALA A 159 2.65 -1.45 12.26
CA ALA A 159 1.29 -1.21 12.72
C ALA A 159 0.76 -2.40 13.54
N ARG A 160 0.04 -2.09 14.62
CA ARG A 160 -0.81 -3.08 15.31
C ARG A 160 -2.07 -3.29 14.47
N VAL A 161 -2.37 -4.53 14.11
CA VAL A 161 -3.42 -4.85 13.14
C VAL A 161 -4.58 -5.62 13.77
N CYS A 162 -5.79 -5.12 13.53
CA CYS A 162 -7.03 -5.79 13.85
C CYS A 162 -7.70 -6.32 12.58
N ALA A 163 -8.15 -7.57 12.61
CA ALA A 163 -8.98 -8.19 11.59
C ALA A 163 -10.41 -8.37 12.13
N VAL A 164 -11.42 -8.09 11.29
CA VAL A 164 -12.84 -8.21 11.67
C VAL A 164 -13.58 -9.08 10.66
N THR A 165 -14.28 -10.10 11.15
CA THR A 165 -15.26 -10.88 10.38
C THR A 165 -16.59 -11.02 11.14
N GLY A 166 -17.57 -11.64 10.52
CA GLY A 166 -18.92 -11.82 11.06
C GLY A 166 -20.00 -11.86 9.97
N SER A 167 -21.18 -12.34 10.32
CA SER A 167 -22.35 -12.31 9.43
C SER A 167 -22.91 -10.89 9.31
N SER A 168 -22.91 -10.13 10.41
CA SER A 168 -23.33 -8.72 10.44
C SER A 168 -22.45 -7.88 11.37
N GLY A 169 -22.34 -6.58 11.10
CA GLY A 169 -21.63 -5.63 11.95
C GLY A 169 -20.13 -5.47 11.67
N LYS A 170 -19.59 -6.11 10.63
CA LYS A 170 -18.18 -6.01 10.23
C LYS A 170 -17.75 -4.56 9.99
N THR A 171 -18.44 -3.88 9.07
CA THR A 171 -18.13 -2.50 8.69
C THR A 171 -18.32 -1.53 9.86
N SER A 172 -19.41 -1.64 10.61
CA SER A 172 -19.66 -0.80 11.79
C SER A 172 -18.59 -0.97 12.86
N THR A 173 -18.17 -2.21 13.14
CA THR A 173 -17.10 -2.50 14.10
C THR A 173 -15.76 -1.95 13.62
N LYS A 174 -15.43 -2.13 12.34
CA LYS A 174 -14.20 -1.61 11.73
C LYS A 174 -14.15 -0.07 11.77
N GLU A 175 -15.25 0.62 11.48
CA GLU A 175 -15.30 2.10 11.58
C GLU A 175 -15.26 2.58 13.04
N ALA A 176 -15.89 1.86 13.98
CA ALA A 176 -15.77 2.17 15.41
C ALA A 176 -14.33 2.02 15.91
N LEU A 177 -13.66 0.91 15.57
CA LEU A 177 -12.24 0.70 15.86
C LEU A 177 -11.38 1.80 15.25
N ARG A 178 -11.60 2.14 13.97
CA ARG A 178 -10.89 3.24 13.30
C ARG A 178 -11.04 4.55 14.06
N ALA A 179 -12.26 4.91 14.47
CA ALA A 179 -12.52 6.15 15.20
C ALA A 179 -11.79 6.19 16.56
N CYS A 180 -11.79 5.08 17.31
CA CYS A 180 -11.10 5.00 18.59
C CYS A 180 -9.56 5.01 18.45
N LEU A 181 -9.02 4.31 17.47
CA LEU A 181 -7.57 4.19 17.25
C LEU A 181 -6.97 5.45 16.62
N ALA A 182 -7.73 6.15 15.78
CA ALA A 182 -7.28 7.41 15.17
C ALA A 182 -6.97 8.51 16.20
N ALA A 183 -7.59 8.44 17.39
CA ALA A 183 -7.26 9.33 18.50
C ALA A 183 -5.89 9.03 19.15
N GLN A 184 -5.30 7.86 18.87
CA GLN A 184 -4.03 7.39 19.46
C GLN A 184 -2.89 7.37 18.45
N GLY A 185 -3.17 7.35 17.14
CA GLY A 185 -2.16 7.37 16.10
C GLY A 185 -2.74 7.20 14.70
N GLU A 186 -1.88 7.36 13.68
CA GLU A 186 -2.27 7.17 12.29
C GLU A 186 -2.87 5.78 12.08
N THR A 187 -4.13 5.74 11.62
CA THR A 187 -4.91 4.51 11.49
C THR A 187 -5.36 4.31 10.06
N PHE A 188 -4.94 3.20 9.46
CA PHE A 188 -5.43 2.74 8.18
C PHE A 188 -6.62 1.80 8.39
N ALA A 189 -7.67 1.94 7.58
CA ALA A 189 -8.79 1.00 7.57
C ALA A 189 -9.18 0.65 6.13
N SER A 190 -9.42 -0.64 5.86
CA SER A 190 -9.85 -1.08 4.53
C SER A 190 -11.22 -0.50 4.17
N ALA A 191 -11.49 -0.24 2.89
CA ALA A 191 -12.83 0.09 2.44
C ALA A 191 -13.76 -1.13 2.60
N ALA A 192 -15.04 -0.91 2.90
CA ALA A 192 -15.98 -2.01 3.20
C ALA A 192 -16.12 -3.03 2.06
N SER A 193 -16.07 -2.57 0.81
CA SER A 193 -16.11 -3.42 -0.38
C SER A 193 -14.85 -4.25 -0.62
N LEU A 194 -13.77 -4.00 0.13
CA LEU A 194 -12.47 -4.62 -0.06
C LEU A 194 -12.18 -5.69 1.01
N ASN A 195 -13.07 -6.67 1.13
CA ASN A 195 -13.02 -7.71 2.15
C ASN A 195 -12.79 -9.14 1.61
N ASN A 196 -12.58 -9.29 0.29
CA ASN A 196 -12.42 -10.58 -0.37
C ASN A 196 -10.96 -10.83 -0.82
N HIS A 197 -10.77 -11.88 -1.63
CA HIS A 197 -9.47 -12.31 -2.16
C HIS A 197 -8.74 -11.31 -3.07
N TRP A 198 -9.40 -10.25 -3.54
CA TRP A 198 -8.75 -9.12 -4.23
C TRP A 198 -8.60 -7.91 -3.32
N GLY A 199 -9.66 -7.58 -2.57
CA GLY A 199 -9.74 -6.37 -1.77
C GLY A 199 -8.82 -6.35 -0.57
N VAL A 200 -8.65 -7.48 0.13
CA VAL A 200 -7.75 -7.56 1.29
C VAL A 200 -6.29 -7.40 0.87
N PRO A 201 -5.76 -8.12 -0.14
CA PRO A 201 -4.41 -7.85 -0.66
C PRO A 201 -4.22 -6.40 -1.10
N LEU A 202 -5.18 -5.81 -1.84
CA LEU A 202 -5.11 -4.41 -2.25
C LEU A 202 -5.04 -3.45 -1.06
N SER A 203 -5.91 -3.64 -0.07
CA SER A 203 -5.94 -2.80 1.13
C SER A 203 -4.62 -2.91 1.90
N LEU A 204 -4.08 -4.12 2.01
CA LEU A 204 -2.84 -4.34 2.74
C LEU A 204 -1.61 -3.80 1.99
N ALA A 205 -1.56 -3.93 0.66
CA ALA A 205 -0.53 -3.30 -0.17
C ALA A 205 -0.52 -1.77 -0.04
N ARG A 206 -1.71 -1.17 0.20
CA ARG A 206 -1.88 0.28 0.46
C ARG A 206 -1.58 0.69 1.90
N LEU A 207 -1.23 -0.22 2.81
CA LEU A 207 -0.94 0.10 4.21
C LEU A 207 0.27 1.06 4.30
N PRO A 208 0.09 2.30 4.81
CA PRO A 208 1.20 3.23 4.96
C PRO A 208 2.27 2.69 5.90
N ARG A 209 3.53 3.01 5.62
CA ARG A 209 4.67 2.65 6.49
C ARG A 209 4.56 3.31 7.88
N SER A 210 4.00 4.52 7.92
CA SER A 210 3.85 5.35 9.13
C SER A 210 2.64 4.99 9.99
N ALA A 211 1.70 4.19 9.46
CA ALA A 211 0.50 3.82 10.19
C ALA A 211 0.86 3.11 11.52
N ALA A 212 0.30 3.61 12.61
CA ALA A 212 0.39 2.99 13.93
C ALA A 212 -0.59 1.81 14.05
N PHE A 213 -1.73 1.90 13.34
CA PHE A 213 -2.80 0.91 13.38
C PHE A 213 -3.32 0.55 11.99
N GLY A 214 -3.74 -0.70 11.82
CA GLY A 214 -4.45 -1.17 10.62
C GLY A 214 -5.70 -1.96 10.98
N VAL A 215 -6.84 -1.65 10.38
CA VAL A 215 -8.11 -2.37 10.60
C VAL A 215 -8.62 -2.95 9.29
N PHE A 216 -8.74 -4.26 9.20
CA PHE A 216 -9.11 -4.98 7.97
C PHE A 216 -10.40 -5.76 8.16
N GLU A 217 -11.30 -5.66 7.20
CA GLU A 217 -12.50 -6.50 7.11
C GLU A 217 -12.19 -7.75 6.27
N LEU A 218 -12.53 -8.94 6.78
CA LEU A 218 -12.38 -10.22 6.07
C LEU A 218 -13.75 -10.86 5.88
N GLY A 219 -14.11 -11.07 4.62
CA GLY A 219 -15.36 -11.69 4.18
C GLY A 219 -15.12 -13.03 3.50
N MET A 220 -16.19 -13.80 3.39
CA MET A 220 -16.24 -15.05 2.63
C MET A 220 -17.65 -15.33 2.15
N ASN A 221 -17.74 -16.09 1.06
CA ASN A 221 -18.94 -16.80 0.64
C ASN A 221 -18.86 -18.29 1.01
N HIS A 222 -17.66 -18.89 0.97
CA HIS A 222 -17.44 -20.32 1.23
C HIS A 222 -16.37 -20.55 2.30
N ALA A 223 -16.34 -21.76 2.85
CA ALA A 223 -15.24 -22.22 3.71
C ALA A 223 -13.90 -22.20 2.96
N GLY A 224 -12.83 -21.92 3.69
CA GLY A 224 -11.45 -21.83 3.20
C GLY A 224 -11.07 -20.47 2.62
N GLU A 225 -12.00 -19.53 2.51
CA GLU A 225 -11.72 -18.21 1.93
C GLU A 225 -11.12 -17.23 2.94
N ILE A 226 -11.38 -17.36 4.25
CA ILE A 226 -10.86 -16.41 5.26
C ILE A 226 -9.45 -16.77 5.67
N ALA A 227 -9.12 -18.06 5.81
CA ALA A 227 -7.80 -18.52 6.24
C ALA A 227 -6.64 -17.84 5.46
N PRO A 228 -6.58 -17.88 4.11
CA PRO A 228 -5.49 -17.25 3.36
C PRO A 228 -5.47 -15.72 3.51
N LEU A 229 -6.62 -15.08 3.74
CA LEU A 229 -6.70 -13.64 4.00
C LEU A 229 -6.14 -13.30 5.38
N SER A 230 -6.47 -14.12 6.38
CA SER A 230 -5.92 -13.97 7.74
C SER A 230 -4.41 -14.16 7.74
N GLU A 231 -3.90 -15.21 7.10
CA GLU A 231 -2.46 -15.48 6.96
C GLU A 231 -1.72 -14.34 6.26
N LEU A 232 -2.36 -13.68 5.30
CA LEU A 232 -1.81 -12.50 4.63
C LEU A 232 -1.78 -11.28 5.55
N VAL A 233 -2.89 -11.01 6.26
CA VAL A 233 -3.05 -9.86 7.16
C VAL A 233 -2.19 -9.99 8.42
N ARG A 234 -2.00 -11.21 8.94
CA ARG A 234 -1.32 -11.51 10.20
C ARG A 234 -1.81 -10.63 11.36
N PRO A 235 -3.08 -10.77 11.76
CA PRO A 235 -3.67 -9.89 12.76
C PRO A 235 -3.07 -10.10 14.15
N ASP A 236 -2.89 -9.00 14.87
CA ASP A 236 -2.58 -8.99 16.30
C ASP A 236 -3.85 -9.18 17.14
N VAL A 237 -4.98 -8.69 16.63
CA VAL A 237 -6.31 -8.86 17.21
C VAL A 237 -7.26 -9.36 16.13
N ALA A 238 -8.03 -10.40 16.41
CA ALA A 238 -9.11 -10.86 15.54
C ALA A 238 -10.46 -10.67 16.25
N VAL A 239 -11.48 -10.23 15.50
CA VAL A 239 -12.82 -10.02 16.03
C VAL A 239 -13.83 -10.75 15.16
N ILE A 240 -14.63 -11.62 15.77
CA ILE A 240 -15.84 -12.16 15.17
C ILE A 240 -17.03 -11.43 15.77
N THR A 241 -17.76 -10.65 14.98
CA THR A 241 -18.86 -9.83 15.50
C THR A 241 -20.08 -10.68 15.87
N THR A 242 -20.67 -11.36 14.88
CA THR A 242 -21.85 -12.21 15.05
C THR A 242 -21.78 -13.42 14.11
N ILE A 243 -22.32 -14.54 14.56
CA ILE A 243 -22.59 -15.72 13.72
C ILE A 243 -24.10 -15.75 13.44
N GLY A 244 -24.47 -15.46 12.20
CA GLY A 244 -25.85 -15.56 11.70
C GLY A 244 -25.91 -16.28 10.36
N LEU A 245 -27.09 -16.35 9.75
CA LEU A 245 -27.38 -17.16 8.54
C LEU A 245 -26.94 -16.51 7.21
N ALA A 246 -26.08 -15.49 7.24
CA ALA A 246 -25.54 -14.93 6.01
C ALA A 246 -24.69 -16.00 5.30
N HIS A 247 -24.88 -16.15 3.99
CA HIS A 247 -24.22 -17.16 3.14
C HIS A 247 -24.66 -18.61 3.43
N ILE A 248 -25.76 -18.84 4.18
CA ILE A 248 -26.24 -20.20 4.50
C ILE A 248 -26.47 -21.07 3.26
N GLU A 249 -26.74 -20.49 2.10
CA GLU A 249 -26.84 -21.20 0.83
C GLU A 249 -25.57 -21.96 0.42
N PHE A 250 -24.42 -21.62 1.00
CA PHE A 250 -23.11 -22.26 0.78
C PHE A 250 -22.66 -23.16 1.95
N PHE A 251 -23.50 -23.33 2.98
CA PHE A 251 -23.16 -24.08 4.19
C PHE A 251 -24.30 -24.99 4.65
N ASP A 252 -23.94 -26.19 5.10
CA ASP A 252 -24.93 -27.15 5.61
C ASP A 252 -25.56 -26.70 6.94
N SER A 253 -24.93 -25.80 7.68
CA SER A 253 -25.41 -25.33 8.98
C SER A 253 -24.79 -24.01 9.43
N GLN A 254 -25.41 -23.37 10.43
CA GLN A 254 -24.84 -22.21 11.12
C GLN A 254 -23.52 -22.54 11.84
N ALA A 255 -23.31 -23.80 12.26
CA ALA A 255 -22.04 -24.25 12.80
C ALA A 255 -20.94 -24.22 11.74
N GLY A 256 -21.24 -24.65 10.51
CA GLY A 256 -20.29 -24.53 9.38
C GLY A 256 -19.91 -23.09 9.07
N ILE A 257 -20.85 -22.14 9.21
CA ILE A 257 -20.54 -20.70 9.11
C ILE A 257 -19.62 -20.25 10.25
N ALA A 258 -19.84 -20.75 11.47
CA ALA A 258 -18.98 -20.45 12.62
C ALA A 258 -17.56 -20.97 12.41
N ASP A 259 -17.41 -22.21 11.92
CA ASP A 259 -16.11 -22.82 11.62
C ASP A 259 -15.38 -22.01 10.54
N ALA A 260 -16.04 -21.67 9.44
CA ALA A 260 -15.44 -20.87 8.39
C ALA A 260 -15.09 -19.44 8.83
N LYS A 261 -15.82 -18.84 9.78
CA LYS A 261 -15.45 -17.54 10.36
C LYS A 261 -14.29 -17.64 11.35
N SER A 262 -14.13 -18.79 12.00
CA SER A 262 -13.01 -19.07 12.92
C SER A 262 -11.67 -19.18 12.19
N GLU A 263 -11.67 -19.37 10.86
CA GLU A 263 -10.48 -19.26 10.02
C GLU A 263 -9.77 -17.90 10.15
N ILE A 264 -10.45 -16.86 10.65
CA ILE A 264 -9.81 -15.57 10.95
C ILE A 264 -8.64 -15.71 11.93
N PHE A 265 -8.60 -16.77 12.73
CA PHE A 265 -7.51 -17.04 13.66
C PHE A 265 -6.26 -17.66 13.01
N ALA A 266 -6.35 -18.15 11.76
CA ALA A 266 -5.27 -18.89 11.09
C ALA A 266 -3.96 -18.08 10.97
N GLY A 267 -4.05 -16.78 10.72
CA GLY A 267 -2.89 -15.90 10.60
C GLY A 267 -2.41 -15.26 11.91
N MET A 268 -3.02 -15.57 13.05
CA MET A 268 -2.66 -14.95 14.33
C MET A 268 -1.34 -15.53 14.87
N GLY A 269 -0.52 -14.65 15.45
CA GLY A 269 0.65 -15.05 16.22
C GLY A 269 0.28 -15.55 17.62
N PRO A 270 1.22 -16.18 18.35
CA PRO A 270 0.97 -16.73 19.69
C PRO A 270 0.59 -15.67 20.73
N GLU A 271 1.03 -14.43 20.55
CA GLU A 271 0.70 -13.27 21.41
C GLU A 271 -0.57 -12.53 20.93
N GLY A 272 -1.31 -13.09 19.96
CA GLY A 272 -2.52 -12.49 19.42
C GLY A 272 -3.70 -12.58 20.41
N THR A 273 -4.67 -11.67 20.27
CA THR A 273 -5.91 -11.68 21.07
C THR A 273 -7.13 -11.92 20.17
N ALA A 274 -8.03 -12.80 20.59
CA ALA A 274 -9.28 -13.14 19.90
C ALA A 274 -10.50 -12.79 20.75
#